data_AF-A0A2C9U463-F1
#
_entry.id   AF-A0A2C9U463-F1
#
_cell.length_a   1.000
_cell.length_b   1.000
_cell.length_c   1.000
_cell.angle_alpha   90.00
_cell.angle_beta   90.00
_cell.angle_gamma   90.00
#
_symmetry.space_group_name_H-M   'P 1'
#
loop_
_entity.id
_entity.type
_entity.pdbx_description
1 polymer ?
#
loop_
_entity_poly.entity_id
_entity_poly.type
_entity_poly.pdbx_seq_one_letter_code
_entity_poly.pdbx_strand_id
1 'polypeptide(L)'
;MYIKLETDLKDQLYKKKIFEKVAAYVHVIEFQKRGLPHAHMSVIFKLDYKLINPDDDDKYANAEIPCENKYSELLEMIAKHMMHGSCGKQNPNCSCMINGRYRFHCPKPFTSKII
;
A
#
# COMPACT_ATOMS: atom_id res chain seq x y z
N MET A 1 8.57 -15.99 -12.59
CA MET A 1 8.05 -14.98 -11.65
C MET A 1 9.19 -14.16 -11.04
N TYR A 2 10.12 -14.79 -10.32
CA TYR A 2 11.28 -14.14 -9.66
C TYR A 2 12.15 -13.26 -10.58
N ILE A 3 12.64 -13.83 -11.69
CA ILE A 3 13.50 -13.10 -12.65
C ILE A 3 12.77 -11.90 -13.27
N LYS A 4 11.46 -12.03 -13.48
CA LYS A 4 10.62 -10.96 -14.04
C LYS A 4 10.46 -9.80 -13.06
N LEU A 5 10.30 -10.09 -11.75
CA LEU A 5 10.24 -9.05 -10.72
C LEU A 5 11.57 -8.32 -10.61
N GLU A 6 12.70 -9.03 -10.53
CA GLU A 6 14.01 -8.40 -10.40
C GLU A 6 14.32 -7.46 -11.58
N THR A 7 14.00 -7.89 -12.80
CA THR A 7 14.21 -7.09 -14.01
C THR A 7 13.30 -5.87 -14.03
N ASP A 8 12.02 -6.03 -13.69
CA ASP A 8 11.07 -4.92 -13.64
C ASP A 8 11.46 -3.89 -12.57
N LEU A 9 11.88 -4.35 -11.38
CA LEU A 9 12.35 -3.45 -10.32
C LEU A 9 13.57 -2.63 -10.74
N LYS A 10 14.57 -3.26 -11.38
CA LYS A 10 15.74 -2.52 -11.91
C LYS A 10 15.31 -1.49 -12.95
N ASP A 11 14.37 -1.83 -13.82
CA ASP A 11 13.87 -0.93 -14.85
C ASP A 11 13.10 0.25 -14.24
N GLN A 12 12.24 0.01 -13.25
CA GLN A 12 11.50 1.05 -12.54
C GLN A 12 12.45 1.99 -11.79
N LEU A 13 13.44 1.46 -11.08
CA LEU A 13 14.36 2.25 -10.25
C LEU A 13 15.40 3.02 -11.07
N TYR A 14 16.03 2.38 -12.06
CA TYR A 14 17.18 2.97 -12.75
C TYR A 14 16.86 3.56 -14.13
N LYS A 15 15.91 2.95 -14.87
CA LYS A 15 15.51 3.47 -16.19
C LYS A 15 14.41 4.51 -16.06
N LYS A 16 13.31 4.15 -15.39
CA LYS A 16 12.14 5.02 -15.21
C LYS A 16 12.31 6.03 -14.07
N LYS A 17 13.21 5.75 -13.12
CA LYS A 17 13.55 6.65 -12.00
C LYS A 17 12.34 7.09 -11.20
N ILE A 18 11.46 6.14 -10.86
CA ILE A 18 10.23 6.42 -10.08
C ILE A 18 10.50 7.08 -8.71
N PHE A 19 11.70 6.85 -8.16
CA PHE A 19 12.22 7.46 -6.93
C PHE A 19 13.45 8.35 -7.20
N GLU A 20 13.52 8.99 -8.37
CA GLU A 20 14.64 9.83 -8.77
C GLU A 20 15.99 9.09 -8.79
N LYS A 21 17.00 9.54 -8.03
CA LYS A 21 18.33 8.93 -7.97
C LYS A 21 18.50 8.07 -6.73
N VAL A 22 18.46 6.76 -6.96
CA VAL A 22 18.74 5.73 -5.96
C VAL A 22 20.24 5.40 -5.96
N ALA A 23 20.82 5.24 -4.78
CA ALA A 23 22.19 4.76 -4.56
C ALA A 23 22.25 3.22 -4.56
N ALA A 24 21.30 2.58 -3.89
CA ALA A 24 21.17 1.13 -3.81
C ALA A 24 19.72 0.73 -3.46
N TYR A 25 19.40 -0.55 -3.67
CA TYR A 25 18.16 -1.13 -3.17
C TYR A 25 18.44 -2.55 -2.68
N VAL A 26 17.68 -3.00 -1.70
CA VAL A 26 17.70 -4.39 -1.20
C VAL A 26 16.27 -4.89 -1.20
N HIS A 27 16.06 -6.13 -1.63
CA HIS A 27 14.75 -6.74 -1.55
C HIS A 27 14.84 -8.22 -1.15
N VAL A 28 13.78 -8.69 -0.50
CA VAL A 28 13.56 -10.10 -0.16
C VAL A 28 12.15 -10.45 -0.56
N ILE A 29 11.97 -11.64 -1.15
CA ILE A 29 10.64 -12.18 -1.44
C ILE A 29 10.37 -13.27 -0.42
N GLU A 30 9.28 -13.11 0.32
CA GLU A 30 8.76 -14.07 1.26
C GLU A 30 7.40 -14.59 0.78
N PHE A 31 7.04 -15.79 1.19
CA PHE A 31 5.69 -16.31 0.93
C PHE A 31 4.85 -16.11 2.17
N GLN A 32 3.85 -15.25 2.08
CA GLN A 32 2.88 -15.08 3.16
C GLN A 32 2.04 -16.35 3.33
N LYS A 33 1.42 -16.52 4.50
CA LYS A 33 0.42 -17.56 4.74
C LYS A 33 -0.64 -17.45 3.62
N ARG A 34 -0.84 -18.54 2.87
CA ARG A 34 -1.61 -18.65 1.59
C ARG A 34 -0.78 -18.66 0.30
N GLY A 35 0.56 -18.68 0.39
CA GLY A 35 1.44 -18.94 -0.76
C GLY A 35 1.56 -17.78 -1.75
N LEU A 36 1.08 -16.59 -1.38
CA LEU A 36 1.26 -15.39 -2.19
C LEU A 36 2.66 -14.82 -1.96
N PRO A 37 3.39 -14.48 -3.04
CA PRO A 37 4.67 -13.81 -2.91
C PRO A 37 4.46 -12.40 -2.35
N HIS A 38 5.27 -12.04 -1.37
CA HIS A 38 5.33 -10.74 -0.76
C HIS A 38 6.77 -10.24 -0.82
N ALA A 39 6.97 -9.00 -1.28
CA ALA A 39 8.30 -8.43 -1.39
C ALA A 39 8.50 -7.39 -0.29
N HIS A 40 9.52 -7.59 0.53
CA HIS A 40 10.11 -6.54 1.36
C HIS A 40 11.15 -5.80 0.53
N MET A 41 11.10 -4.47 0.48
CA MET A 41 12.05 -3.66 -0.26
C MET A 41 12.50 -2.46 0.55
N SER A 42 13.80 -2.18 0.50
CA SER A 42 14.40 -0.94 1.00
C SER A 42 15.12 -0.24 -0.15
N VAL A 43 14.77 1.02 -0.38
CA VAL A 43 15.39 1.89 -1.38
C VAL A 43 16.27 2.90 -0.66
N ILE A 44 17.54 2.99 -1.04
CA ILE A 44 18.52 3.90 -0.44
C ILE A 44 18.78 5.03 -1.43
N PHE A 45 18.31 6.23 -1.11
CA PHE A 45 18.50 7.42 -1.95
C PHE A 45 19.94 7.93 -1.93
N LYS A 46 20.37 8.57 -3.02
CA LYS A 46 21.59 9.39 -3.00
C LYS A 46 21.42 10.57 -2.05
N LEU A 47 22.51 11.06 -1.48
CA LEU A 47 22.49 12.09 -0.44
C LEU A 47 21.66 13.33 -0.84
N ASP A 48 21.84 13.81 -2.07
CA ASP A 48 21.15 14.99 -2.60
C ASP A 48 19.68 14.76 -2.95
N TYR A 49 19.19 13.52 -2.80
CA TYR A 49 17.84 13.07 -3.17
C TYR A 49 17.13 12.37 -2.02
N LYS A 50 17.67 12.47 -0.79
CA LYS A 50 16.99 11.94 0.39
C LYS A 50 15.69 12.70 0.64
N LEU A 51 14.69 11.96 1.08
CA LEU A 51 13.45 12.51 1.62
C LEU A 51 13.79 13.04 3.01
N ILE A 52 13.71 14.35 3.21
CA ILE A 52 14.10 15.01 4.45
C ILE A 52 12.88 15.53 5.19
N ASN A 53 11.86 15.97 4.44
CA ASN A 53 10.63 16.48 4.99
C ASN A 53 9.52 15.43 4.92
N PRO A 54 8.58 15.41 5.88
CA PRO A 54 7.41 14.53 5.81
C PRO A 54 6.59 14.69 4.52
N ASP A 55 6.50 15.92 3.99
CA ASP A 55 5.80 16.20 2.73
C ASP A 55 6.48 15.54 1.51
N ASP A 56 7.78 15.23 1.60
CA ASP A 56 8.50 14.53 0.54
C ASP A 56 8.05 13.07 0.45
N ASP A 57 7.62 12.46 1.57
CA ASP A 57 7.17 11.07 1.62
C ASP A 57 5.85 10.89 0.87
N ASP A 58 4.92 11.84 1.01
CA ASP A 58 3.60 11.81 0.35
C ASP A 58 3.70 11.80 -1.18
N LYS A 59 4.79 12.36 -1.74
CA LYS A 59 5.06 12.30 -3.19
C LYS A 59 5.26 10.85 -3.67
N TYR A 60 5.78 9.98 -2.81
CA TYR A 60 6.22 8.63 -3.16
C TYR A 60 5.34 7.54 -2.55
N ALA A 61 4.71 7.81 -1.41
CA ALA A 61 3.90 6.87 -0.65
C ALA A 61 2.56 7.51 -0.29
N ASN A 62 1.65 7.56 -1.27
CA ASN A 62 0.28 8.03 -1.07
C ASN A 62 -0.74 6.90 -1.24
N ALA A 63 -1.92 7.10 -0.64
CA ALA A 63 -3.08 6.25 -0.83
C ALA A 63 -4.21 7.09 -1.44
N GLU A 64 -4.37 7.01 -2.76
CA GLU A 64 -5.37 7.78 -3.49
C GLU A 64 -6.63 6.95 -3.79
N ILE A 65 -7.80 7.58 -3.71
CA ILE A 65 -9.04 7.03 -4.25
C ILE A 65 -9.15 7.50 -5.71
N PRO A 66 -9.19 6.60 -6.69
CA PRO A 66 -9.22 6.97 -8.10
C PRO A 66 -10.48 7.77 -8.45
N CYS A 67 -10.31 8.75 -9.35
CA CYS A 67 -11.43 9.48 -9.91
C CYS A 67 -12.35 8.54 -10.71
N GLU A 68 -13.63 8.44 -10.32
CA GLU A 68 -14.64 7.57 -10.93
C GLU A 68 -14.75 7.78 -12.45
N ASN A 69 -14.80 9.04 -12.90
CA ASN A 69 -14.93 9.39 -14.32
C ASN A 69 -13.76 8.95 -15.19
N LYS A 70 -12.59 8.68 -14.59
CA LYS A 70 -11.35 8.37 -15.32
C LYS A 70 -10.92 6.92 -15.13
N TYR A 71 -11.20 6.33 -13.97
CA TYR A 71 -10.70 5.03 -13.54
C TYR A 71 -11.77 4.24 -12.77
N SER A 72 -12.97 4.11 -13.33
CA SER A 72 -14.11 3.41 -12.71
C SER A 72 -13.79 1.98 -12.29
N GLU A 73 -13.12 1.21 -13.13
CA GLU A 73 -12.71 -0.18 -12.82
C GLU A 73 -11.74 -0.24 -11.62
N LEU A 74 -10.78 0.69 -11.56
CA LEU A 74 -9.83 0.75 -10.45
C LEU A 74 -10.53 1.16 -9.15
N LEU A 75 -11.47 2.10 -9.23
CA LEU A 75 -12.29 2.49 -8.09
C LEU A 75 -13.13 1.32 -7.57
N GLU A 76 -13.77 0.54 -8.44
CA GLU A 76 -14.52 -0.66 -8.04
C GLU A 76 -13.62 -1.67 -7.32
N MET A 77 -12.42 -1.89 -7.85
CA MET A 77 -11.45 -2.80 -7.24
C MET A 77 -10.99 -2.32 -5.86
N ILE A 78 -10.71 -1.03 -5.70
CA ILE A 78 -10.32 -0.45 -4.40
C ILE A 78 -11.49 -0.51 -3.41
N ALA A 79 -12.71 -0.14 -3.84
CA ALA A 79 -13.90 -0.20 -3.00
C ALA A 79 -14.18 -1.62 -2.50
N LYS A 80 -13.99 -2.62 -3.35
CA LYS A 80 -14.25 -4.02 -3.03
C LYS A 80 -13.18 -4.66 -2.14
N HIS A 81 -11.90 -4.29 -2.31
CA HIS A 81 -10.79 -5.03 -1.69
C HIS A 81 -10.00 -4.23 -0.65
N MET A 82 -10.02 -2.90 -0.69
CA MET A 82 -9.22 -2.03 0.19
C MET A 82 -10.07 -1.19 1.13
N MET A 83 -11.34 -0.91 0.80
CA MET A 83 -12.25 -0.21 1.70
C MET A 83 -12.99 -1.17 2.63
N HIS A 84 -13.18 -0.74 3.87
CA HIS A 84 -14.00 -1.48 4.82
C HIS A 84 -15.48 -1.23 4.49
N GLY A 85 -16.18 -2.28 4.05
CA GLY A 85 -17.62 -2.23 3.82
C GLY A 85 -18.43 -2.09 5.11
N SER A 86 -19.76 -2.01 4.98
CA SER A 86 -20.67 -1.97 6.13
C SER A 86 -20.46 -3.16 7.08
N CYS A 87 -20.49 -2.91 8.38
CA CYS A 87 -20.26 -3.87 9.46
C CYS A 87 -21.12 -3.54 10.68
N GLY A 88 -20.99 -4.30 11.77
CA GLY A 88 -21.78 -4.07 12.98
C GLY A 88 -23.22 -4.55 12.81
N LYS A 89 -24.20 -3.75 13.24
CA LYS A 89 -25.63 -4.08 13.11
C LYS A 89 -26.07 -4.23 11.65
N GLN A 90 -25.47 -3.46 10.74
CA GLN A 90 -25.80 -3.48 9.32
C GLN A 90 -25.29 -4.76 8.63
N ASN A 91 -24.20 -5.34 9.12
CA ASN A 91 -23.67 -6.60 8.62
C ASN A 91 -22.95 -7.37 9.74
N PRO A 92 -23.69 -8.17 10.53
CA PRO A 92 -23.14 -8.93 11.64
C PRO A 92 -22.20 -10.06 11.20
N ASN A 93 -22.25 -10.47 9.93
CA ASN A 93 -21.47 -11.57 9.36
C ASN A 93 -20.12 -11.12 8.78
N CYS A 94 -19.80 -9.83 8.85
CA CYS A 94 -18.52 -9.31 8.39
C CYS A 94 -17.36 -9.95 9.19
N SER A 95 -16.21 -10.19 8.56
CA SER A 95 -15.03 -10.81 9.17
C SER A 95 -14.45 -10.02 10.35
N CYS A 96 -14.78 -8.73 10.46
CA CYS A 96 -14.43 -7.88 11.59
C CYS A 96 -15.36 -8.03 12.80
N MET A 97 -16.43 -8.83 12.71
CA MET A 97 -17.37 -9.08 13.80
C MET A 97 -17.07 -10.44 14.46
N ILE A 98 -16.98 -10.47 15.80
CA ILE A 98 -16.89 -11.70 16.60
C ILE A 98 -17.88 -11.59 17.75
N ASN A 99 -18.80 -12.55 17.85
CA ASN A 99 -19.81 -12.63 18.92
C ASN A 99 -20.59 -11.29 19.10
N GLY A 100 -20.97 -10.65 18.00
CA GLY A 100 -21.69 -9.37 18.00
C GLY A 100 -20.85 -8.15 18.41
N ARG A 101 -19.54 -8.30 18.60
CA ARG A 101 -18.61 -7.22 18.92
C ARG A 101 -17.58 -7.04 17.81
N TYR A 102 -17.06 -5.83 17.67
CA TYR A 102 -15.97 -5.58 16.74
C TYR A 102 -14.67 -6.22 17.21
N ARG A 103 -14.03 -6.96 16.31
CA ARG A 103 -12.68 -7.46 16.44
C ARG A 103 -11.70 -6.28 16.30
N PHE A 104 -10.66 -6.25 17.13
CA PHE A 104 -9.59 -5.24 17.08
C PHE A 104 -10.01 -3.77 17.30
N HIS A 105 -11.13 -3.52 17.99
CA HIS A 105 -11.61 -2.16 18.32
C HIS A 105 -11.94 -1.28 17.10
N CYS A 106 -12.42 -1.88 16.01
CA CYS A 106 -12.99 -1.13 14.89
C CYS A 106 -14.46 -0.72 15.17
N PRO A 107 -15.01 0.30 14.48
CA PRO A 107 -14.26 1.34 13.80
C PRO A 107 -13.50 2.17 14.83
N LYS A 108 -12.24 2.52 14.54
CA LYS A 108 -11.53 3.50 15.36
C LYS A 108 -12.15 4.87 15.12
N PRO A 109 -12.30 5.73 16.14
CA PRO A 109 -12.72 7.10 15.92
C PRO A 109 -11.74 7.79 14.98
N PHE A 110 -12.26 8.65 14.10
CA PHE A 110 -11.42 9.49 13.24
C PHE A 110 -10.50 10.35 14.10
N THR A 111 -9.23 10.43 13.73
CA THR A 111 -8.24 11.33 14.32
C THR A 111 -7.76 12.30 13.27
N SER A 112 -7.79 13.60 13.58
CA SER A 112 -7.22 14.64 12.73
C SER A 112 -5.70 14.76 12.86
N LYS A 113 -5.10 14.06 13.82
CA LYS A 113 -3.64 14.00 13.97
C LYS A 113 -3.07 13.05 12.91
N ILE A 114 -2.29 13.62 12.01
CA ILE A 114 -1.35 12.88 11.16
C ILE A 114 -0.22 12.40 12.11
N ILE A 115 0.13 11.11 12.01
CA ILE A 115 1.16 10.47 12.86
C ILE A 115 2.54 10.94 12.43
#